data_AF-A0A840L1P2-F1
#
_entry.id   AF-A0A840L1P2-F1
#
_cell.length_a   1.000
_cell.length_b   1.000
_cell.length_c   1.000
_cell.angle_alpha   90.00
_cell.angle_beta   90.00
_cell.angle_gamma   90.00
#
_symmetry.space_group_name_H-M   'P 1'
#
loop_
_entity.id
_entity.type
_entity.pdbx_description
1 polymer ?
#
loop_
_entity_poly.entity_id
_entity_poly.type
_entity_poly.pdbx_seq_one_letter_code
_entity_poly.pdbx_strand_id
1 'polypeptide(L)'
;MRNTSPTSLFSDLSQDHGVLLAEYGRVQKRCSELIQRQAAEIARLQAEQMRLRARLIARESALAFAQQDSAELAAAMPGLGPRRQLAQRVEGLLQRVQDLLRERARAQFRTPAKAVLCIGREESRELAAQSVVEWVGGSFARFKRFDAQATRADEPGLDAYLQQADLVICQTGCLSHGDYWRVQDHCRRTGKPCILLDRSDAPLAAQTIRFYEQAAR
;
A
#
# COMPACT_ATOMS: atom_id res chain seq x y z
N MET A 1 89.38 -2.84 -47.66
CA MET A 1 90.00 -2.63 -46.34
C MET A 1 89.82 -1.17 -45.97
N ARG A 2 88.90 -0.84 -45.05
CA ARG A 2 88.79 0.55 -44.56
C ARG A 2 89.91 0.76 -43.54
N ASN A 3 90.79 1.72 -43.79
CA ASN A 3 91.78 2.18 -42.82
C ASN A 3 91.05 2.88 -41.67
N THR A 4 90.77 2.16 -40.59
CA THR A 4 90.29 2.73 -39.33
C THR A 4 91.48 3.30 -38.58
N SER A 5 91.67 4.61 -38.67
CA SER A 5 92.64 5.32 -37.85
C SER A 5 92.14 5.35 -36.39
N PRO A 6 93.02 5.27 -35.38
CA PRO A 6 92.63 5.17 -33.97
C PRO A 6 91.73 6.34 -33.50
N THR A 7 91.85 7.49 -34.15
CA THR A 7 91.01 8.68 -33.91
C THR A 7 89.55 8.48 -34.35
N SER A 8 89.27 7.71 -35.42
CA SER A 8 87.89 7.47 -35.88
C SER A 8 87.13 6.50 -34.98
N LEU A 9 87.83 5.50 -34.43
CA LEU A 9 87.22 4.56 -33.48
C LEU A 9 86.81 5.24 -32.16
N PHE A 10 87.63 6.20 -31.70
CA PHE A 10 87.32 6.96 -30.49
C PHE A 10 86.11 7.90 -30.69
N SER A 11 85.97 8.52 -31.87
CA SER A 11 84.79 9.34 -32.18
C SER A 11 83.52 8.50 -32.28
N ASP A 12 83.58 7.32 -32.91
CA ASP A 12 82.44 6.42 -33.04
C ASP A 12 81.96 5.92 -31.67
N LEU A 13 82.89 5.51 -30.80
CA LEU A 13 82.56 5.09 -29.43
C LEU A 13 81.96 6.23 -28.59
N SER A 14 82.48 7.45 -28.75
CA SER A 14 81.95 8.62 -28.05
C SER A 14 80.53 8.96 -28.50
N GLN A 15 80.24 8.80 -29.80
CA GLN A 15 78.90 8.97 -30.36
C GLN A 15 77.93 7.90 -29.83
N ASP A 16 78.33 6.63 -29.86
CA ASP A 16 77.53 5.51 -29.33
C ASP A 16 77.24 5.67 -27.84
N HIS A 17 78.22 6.10 -27.05
CA HIS A 17 78.04 6.41 -25.63
C HIS A 17 77.03 7.54 -25.42
N GLY A 18 77.07 8.59 -26.25
CA GLY A 18 76.08 9.68 -26.22
C GLY A 18 74.66 9.20 -26.52
N VAL A 19 74.49 8.31 -27.50
CA VAL A 19 73.20 7.69 -27.82
C VAL A 19 72.69 6.85 -26.65
N LEU A 20 73.56 6.02 -26.05
CA LEU A 20 73.21 5.19 -24.90
C LEU A 20 72.80 6.03 -23.68
N LEU A 21 73.51 7.11 -23.38
CA LEU A 21 73.15 8.03 -22.29
C LEU A 21 71.79 8.70 -22.53
N ALA A 22 71.52 9.09 -23.79
CA ALA A 22 70.23 9.66 -24.14
C ALA A 22 69.08 8.65 -23.96
N GLU A 23 69.25 7.41 -24.41
CA GLU A 23 68.24 6.34 -24.22
C GLU A 23 68.05 6.01 -22.73
N TYR A 24 69.14 5.90 -21.98
CA TYR A 24 69.09 5.69 -20.54
C TYR A 24 68.31 6.81 -19.84
N GLY A 25 68.60 8.07 -20.16
CA GLY A 25 67.87 9.22 -19.62
C GLY A 25 66.37 9.19 -19.96
N ARG A 26 66.00 8.77 -21.17
CA ARG A 26 64.58 8.61 -21.57
C ARG A 26 63.89 7.52 -20.76
N VAL A 27 64.52 6.36 -20.57
CA VAL A 27 63.98 5.26 -19.76
C VAL A 27 63.88 5.69 -18.30
N GLN A 28 64.92 6.29 -17.75
CA GLN A 28 64.95 6.79 -16.37
C GLN A 28 63.79 7.77 -16.13
N LYS A 29 63.59 8.76 -17.03
CA LYS A 29 62.48 9.71 -16.92
C LYS A 29 61.13 9.00 -16.92
N ARG A 30 60.93 8.05 -17.84
CA ARG A 30 59.68 7.26 -17.92
C ARG A 30 59.43 6.45 -16.65
N CYS A 31 60.45 5.81 -16.10
CA CYS A 31 60.37 5.05 -14.86
C CYS A 31 60.05 5.97 -13.67
N SER A 32 60.72 7.12 -13.56
CA SER A 32 60.44 8.10 -12.51
C SER A 32 59.01 8.62 -12.59
N GLU A 33 58.50 8.94 -13.78
CA GLU A 33 57.11 9.34 -13.96
C GLU A 33 56.12 8.24 -13.56
N LEU A 34 56.38 6.99 -13.94
CA LEU A 34 55.52 5.86 -13.57
C LEU A 34 55.49 5.65 -12.05
N ILE A 35 56.65 5.67 -11.39
CA ILE A 35 56.75 5.53 -9.94
C ILE A 35 55.99 6.66 -9.24
N GLN A 36 56.13 7.90 -9.70
CA GLN A 36 55.40 9.04 -9.13
C GLN A 36 53.89 8.89 -9.29
N ARG A 37 53.41 8.48 -10.47
CA ARG A 37 51.98 8.22 -10.69
C ARG A 37 51.46 7.11 -9.79
N GLN A 38 52.21 6.01 -9.67
CA GLN A 38 51.82 4.89 -8.80
C GLN A 38 51.81 5.28 -7.32
N ALA A 39 52.81 6.04 -6.86
CA ALA A 39 52.86 6.53 -5.48
C ALA A 39 51.66 7.43 -5.15
N ALA A 40 51.27 8.31 -6.09
CA ALA A 40 50.08 9.15 -5.93
C ALA A 40 48.79 8.32 -5.84
N GLU A 41 48.65 7.27 -6.67
CA GLU A 41 47.48 6.40 -6.63
C GLU A 41 47.42 5.57 -5.34
N ILE A 42 48.55 5.05 -4.87
CA ILE A 42 48.62 4.35 -3.57
C ILE A 42 48.19 5.28 -2.44
N ALA A 43 48.70 6.52 -2.40
CA ALA A 43 48.32 7.49 -1.39
C ALA A 43 46.82 7.81 -1.42
N ARG A 44 46.24 7.95 -2.62
CA ARG A 44 44.80 8.16 -2.81
C ARG A 44 44.00 6.98 -2.28
N LEU A 45 44.33 5.76 -2.67
CA LEU A 45 43.60 4.55 -2.25
C LEU A 45 43.73 4.29 -0.75
N GLN A 46 44.90 4.59 -0.16
CA GLN A 46 45.09 4.54 1.29
C GLN A 46 44.21 5.55 2.03
N ALA A 47 44.08 6.78 1.51
CA ALA A 47 43.18 7.78 2.06
C ALA A 47 41.71 7.36 1.94
N GLU A 48 41.33 6.73 0.83
CA GLU A 48 39.98 6.20 0.63
C GLU A 48 39.67 5.03 1.57
N GLN A 49 40.60 4.09 1.73
CA GLN A 49 40.50 3.01 2.72
C GLN A 49 40.30 3.55 4.14
N MET A 50 41.07 4.55 4.55
CA MET A 50 40.92 5.16 5.86
C MET A 50 39.53 5.79 6.04
N ARG A 51 39.04 6.52 5.02
CA ARG A 51 37.71 7.14 5.04
C ARG A 51 36.58 6.10 5.13
N LEU A 52 36.69 5.01 4.36
CA LEU A 52 35.69 3.94 4.39
C LEU A 52 35.68 3.21 5.73
N ARG A 53 36.86 2.92 6.30
CA ARG A 53 36.98 2.33 7.65
C ARG A 53 36.35 3.24 8.71
N ALA A 54 36.63 4.54 8.67
CA ALA A 54 36.02 5.49 9.60
C ALA A 54 34.49 5.52 9.50
N ARG A 55 33.94 5.49 8.27
CA ARG A 55 32.49 5.42 8.05
C ARG A 55 31.87 4.12 8.58
N LEU A 56 32.56 3.00 8.39
CA LEU A 56 32.10 1.71 8.90
C LEU A 56 32.08 1.71 10.43
N ILE A 57 33.18 2.11 11.07
CA ILE A 57 33.28 2.20 12.53
C ILE A 57 32.16 3.10 13.08
N ALA A 58 31.91 4.26 12.47
CA ALA A 58 30.84 5.14 12.92
C ALA A 58 29.45 4.49 12.82
N ARG A 59 29.17 3.77 11.71
CA ARG A 59 27.89 3.07 11.52
C ARG A 59 27.72 1.88 12.46
N GLU A 60 28.76 1.06 12.62
CA GLU A 60 28.76 -0.10 13.51
C GLU A 60 28.59 0.34 14.97
N SER A 61 29.29 1.41 15.37
CA SER A 61 29.13 1.98 16.71
C SER A 61 27.71 2.47 16.95
N ALA A 62 27.12 3.21 15.99
CA ALA A 62 25.74 3.67 16.09
C ALA A 62 24.74 2.51 16.17
N LEU A 63 24.96 1.45 15.38
CA LEU A 63 24.14 0.25 15.42
C LEU A 63 24.24 -0.46 16.79
N ALA A 64 25.46 -0.58 17.33
CA ALA A 64 25.69 -1.19 18.64
C ALA A 64 24.96 -0.42 19.74
N PHE A 65 25.03 0.92 19.75
CA PHE A 65 24.28 1.75 20.70
C PHE A 65 22.76 1.57 20.55
N ALA A 66 22.24 1.59 19.32
CA ALA A 66 20.80 1.39 19.09
C ALA A 66 20.30 0.00 19.52
N GLN A 67 21.14 -1.03 19.36
CA GLN A 67 20.85 -2.38 19.84
C GLN A 67 20.85 -2.44 21.37
N GLN A 68 21.80 -1.77 22.01
CA GLN A 68 21.84 -1.67 23.46
C GLN A 68 20.60 -0.95 24.00
N ASP A 69 20.25 0.21 23.45
CA ASP A 69 19.04 0.95 23.85
C ASP A 69 17.78 0.09 23.69
N SER A 70 17.68 -0.65 22.57
CA SER A 70 16.57 -1.58 22.34
C SER A 70 16.52 -2.70 23.37
N ALA A 71 17.68 -3.25 23.75
CA ALA A 71 17.77 -4.29 24.78
C ALA A 71 17.43 -3.74 26.17
N GLU A 72 17.85 -2.53 26.51
CA GLU A 72 17.50 -1.84 27.74
C GLU A 72 16.00 -1.57 27.83
N LEU A 73 15.38 -1.08 26.75
CA LEU A 73 13.92 -0.90 26.67
C LEU A 73 13.16 -2.22 26.79
N ALA A 74 13.64 -3.28 26.15
CA ALA A 74 13.04 -4.61 26.24
C ALA A 74 13.15 -5.17 27.67
N ALA A 75 14.28 -4.96 28.35
CA ALA A 75 14.48 -5.37 29.74
C ALA A 75 13.60 -4.55 30.71
N ALA A 76 13.42 -3.25 30.46
CA ALA A 76 12.53 -2.38 31.23
C ALA A 76 11.04 -2.76 31.09
N MET A 77 10.68 -3.49 30.03
CA MET A 77 9.31 -3.95 29.75
C MET A 77 9.19 -5.49 29.80
N PRO A 78 9.35 -6.11 30.98
CA PRO A 78 9.20 -7.55 31.11
C PRO A 78 7.79 -8.00 30.69
N GLY A 79 7.71 -9.09 29.92
CA GLY A 79 6.44 -9.66 29.47
C GLY A 79 5.85 -9.05 28.19
N LEU A 80 6.54 -8.13 27.52
CA LEU A 80 6.10 -7.57 26.23
C LEU A 80 5.86 -8.64 25.16
N GLY A 81 6.74 -9.64 25.06
CA GLY A 81 6.59 -10.76 24.11
C GLY A 81 5.29 -11.53 24.30
N PRO A 82 5.02 -12.09 25.49
CA PRO A 82 3.76 -12.74 25.82
C PRO A 82 2.52 -11.85 25.60
N ARG A 83 2.59 -10.54 25.95
CA ARG A 83 1.48 -9.60 25.72
C ARG A 83 1.21 -9.38 24.23
N ARG A 84 2.25 -9.29 23.41
CA ARG A 84 2.13 -9.18 21.94
C ARG A 84 1.53 -10.45 21.34
N GLN A 85 1.98 -11.62 21.77
CA GLN A 85 1.42 -12.90 21.33
C GLN A 85 -0.06 -13.04 21.73
N LEU A 86 -0.41 -12.60 22.94
CA LEU A 86 -1.80 -12.57 23.39
C LEU A 86 -2.64 -11.63 22.51
N ALA A 87 -2.16 -10.43 22.21
CA ALA A 87 -2.86 -9.49 21.34
C ALA A 87 -3.14 -10.09 19.95
N GLN A 88 -2.13 -10.70 19.32
CA GLN A 88 -2.28 -11.40 18.05
C GLN A 88 -3.30 -12.55 18.11
N ARG A 89 -3.30 -13.32 19.21
CA ARG A 89 -4.26 -14.40 19.42
C ARG A 89 -5.67 -13.87 19.62
N VAL A 90 -5.84 -12.77 20.37
CA VAL A 90 -7.14 -12.10 20.56
C VAL A 90 -7.67 -11.59 19.23
N GLU A 91 -6.84 -10.95 18.41
CA GLU A 91 -7.22 -10.52 17.05
C GLU A 91 -7.68 -11.71 16.20
N GLY A 92 -6.94 -12.81 16.21
CA GLY A 92 -7.33 -14.03 15.47
C GLY A 92 -8.64 -14.65 15.97
N LEU A 93 -8.86 -14.68 17.29
CA LEU A 93 -10.11 -15.16 17.88
C LEU A 93 -11.29 -14.26 17.55
N LEU A 94 -11.12 -12.93 17.59
CA LEU A 94 -12.15 -11.97 17.20
C LEU A 94 -12.53 -12.15 15.73
N GLN A 95 -11.55 -12.31 14.84
CA GLN A 95 -11.82 -12.59 13.43
C GLN A 95 -12.61 -13.90 13.28
N ARG A 96 -12.20 -14.96 13.97
CA ARG A 96 -12.89 -16.25 13.90
C ARG A 96 -14.32 -16.18 14.42
N VAL A 97 -14.56 -15.45 15.51
CA VAL A 97 -15.92 -15.22 16.04
C VAL A 97 -16.76 -14.46 15.03
N GLN A 98 -16.23 -13.42 14.40
CA GLN A 98 -16.96 -12.69 13.35
C GLN A 98 -17.29 -13.59 12.14
N ASP A 99 -16.37 -14.44 11.72
CA ASP A 99 -16.60 -15.39 10.61
C ASP A 99 -17.68 -16.41 10.97
N LEU A 100 -17.62 -16.99 12.17
CA LEU A 100 -18.65 -17.92 12.64
C LEU A 100 -20.02 -17.24 12.79
N LEU A 101 -20.05 -15.98 13.26
CA LEU A 101 -21.28 -15.18 13.32
C LEU A 101 -21.84 -14.90 11.92
N ARG A 102 -20.98 -14.62 10.92
CA ARG A 102 -21.38 -14.49 9.50
C ARG A 102 -21.94 -15.80 8.95
N GLU A 103 -21.26 -16.92 9.16
CA GLU A 103 -21.71 -18.24 8.72
C GLU A 103 -23.08 -18.60 9.34
N ARG A 104 -23.24 -18.36 10.65
CA ARG A 104 -24.52 -18.58 11.33
C ARG A 104 -25.62 -17.68 10.79
N ALA A 105 -25.35 -16.39 10.56
CA ALA A 105 -26.32 -15.47 9.98
C ALA A 105 -26.78 -15.96 8.60
N ARG A 106 -25.84 -16.33 7.71
CA ARG A 106 -26.17 -16.90 6.39
C ARG A 106 -27.01 -18.17 6.48
N ALA A 107 -26.71 -19.05 7.44
CA ALA A 107 -27.47 -20.29 7.63
C ALA A 107 -28.88 -20.02 8.21
N GLN A 108 -29.01 -19.05 9.11
CA GLN A 108 -30.27 -18.63 9.71
C GLN A 108 -31.17 -17.91 8.70
N PHE A 109 -30.58 -17.08 7.85
CA PHE A 109 -31.25 -16.33 6.79
C PHE A 109 -31.02 -17.02 5.45
N ARG A 110 -31.51 -18.25 5.32
CA ARG A 110 -31.54 -19.08 4.09
C ARG A 110 -32.42 -18.49 2.97
N THR A 111 -32.47 -17.18 2.85
CA THR A 111 -33.11 -16.46 1.76
C THR A 111 -32.18 -16.37 0.56
N PRO A 112 -32.70 -16.41 -0.68
CA PRO A 112 -31.90 -16.06 -1.85
C PRO A 112 -31.28 -14.66 -1.63
N ALA A 113 -30.09 -14.40 -2.18
CA ALA A 113 -29.40 -13.12 -2.02
C ALA A 113 -30.27 -11.96 -2.50
N LYS A 114 -31.02 -11.35 -1.56
CA LYS A 114 -31.97 -10.28 -1.87
C LYS A 114 -31.23 -8.96 -2.01
N ALA A 115 -31.51 -8.24 -3.09
CA ALA A 115 -31.02 -6.90 -3.30
C ALA A 115 -31.89 -5.88 -2.54
N VAL A 116 -31.31 -5.15 -1.59
CA VAL A 116 -31.99 -4.11 -0.81
C VAL A 116 -31.57 -2.74 -1.33
N LEU A 117 -32.55 -1.97 -1.82
CA LEU A 117 -32.34 -0.58 -2.23
C LEU A 117 -32.79 0.37 -1.12
N CYS A 118 -31.87 1.15 -0.57
CA CYS A 118 -32.19 2.25 0.32
C CYS A 118 -32.20 3.58 -0.42
N ILE A 119 -33.29 4.33 -0.24
CA ILE A 119 -33.52 5.65 -0.82
C ILE A 119 -33.62 6.65 0.33
N GLY A 120 -32.62 7.54 0.44
CA GLY A 120 -32.44 8.38 1.62
C GLY A 120 -31.33 9.42 1.47
N ARG A 121 -31.21 10.30 2.47
CA ARG A 121 -30.13 11.29 2.59
C ARG A 121 -29.25 11.03 3.84
N GLU A 122 -29.69 10.19 4.79
CA GLU A 122 -29.05 9.99 6.09
C GLU A 122 -28.06 8.81 6.10
N GLU A 123 -26.78 9.12 5.93
CA GLU A 123 -25.70 8.15 5.76
C GLU A 123 -25.49 7.21 6.96
N SER A 124 -25.65 7.70 8.20
CA SER A 124 -25.42 6.90 9.40
C SER A 124 -26.42 5.75 9.54
N ARG A 125 -27.69 5.95 9.13
CA ARG A 125 -28.72 4.89 9.16
C ARG A 125 -28.49 3.89 8.03
N GLU A 126 -28.12 4.38 6.85
CA GLU A 126 -27.82 3.57 5.66
C GLU A 126 -26.67 2.60 5.90
N LEU A 127 -25.59 3.03 6.57
CA LEU A 127 -24.43 2.19 6.89
C LEU A 127 -24.80 1.00 7.79
N ALA A 128 -25.75 1.19 8.72
CA ALA A 128 -26.20 0.12 9.60
C ALA A 128 -27.01 -0.94 8.84
N ALA A 129 -27.91 -0.54 7.92
CA ALA A 129 -28.62 -1.51 7.07
C ALA A 129 -27.71 -2.18 6.05
N GLN A 130 -26.80 -1.43 5.43
CA GLN A 130 -25.80 -2.00 4.53
C GLN A 130 -25.03 -3.11 5.23
N SER A 131 -24.55 -2.84 6.44
CA SER A 131 -23.83 -3.83 7.25
C SER A 131 -24.66 -5.09 7.50
N VAL A 132 -25.96 -4.97 7.80
CA VAL A 132 -26.85 -6.13 8.00
C VAL A 132 -27.06 -6.90 6.69
N VAL A 133 -27.34 -6.20 5.58
CA VAL A 133 -27.60 -6.82 4.27
C VAL A 133 -26.37 -7.60 3.80
N GLU A 134 -25.19 -6.99 3.86
CA GLU A 134 -23.93 -7.62 3.49
C GLU A 134 -23.56 -8.76 4.46
N TRP A 135 -23.85 -8.60 5.76
CA TRP A 135 -23.60 -9.63 6.77
C TRP A 135 -24.43 -10.90 6.52
N VAL A 136 -25.66 -10.73 6.04
CA VAL A 136 -26.57 -11.82 5.63
C VAL A 136 -26.24 -12.35 4.23
N GLY A 137 -25.41 -11.65 3.45
CA GLY A 137 -25.00 -12.04 2.10
C GLY A 137 -25.91 -11.54 0.98
N GLY A 138 -26.75 -10.54 1.24
CA GLY A 138 -27.49 -9.79 0.24
C GLY A 138 -26.67 -8.66 -0.39
N SER A 139 -27.20 -8.05 -1.45
CA SER A 139 -26.59 -6.86 -2.06
C SER A 139 -27.31 -5.59 -1.59
N PHE A 140 -26.53 -4.58 -1.21
CA PHE A 140 -27.08 -3.28 -0.81
C PHE A 140 -26.80 -2.23 -1.88
N ALA A 141 -27.85 -1.54 -2.32
CA ALA A 141 -27.73 -0.39 -3.20
C ALA A 141 -28.28 0.85 -2.49
N ARG A 142 -27.63 1.99 -2.75
CA ARG A 142 -28.03 3.27 -2.21
C ARG A 142 -28.32 4.22 -3.35
N PHE A 143 -29.48 4.86 -3.33
CA PHE A 143 -29.82 5.92 -4.27
C PHE A 143 -30.01 7.24 -3.53
N LYS A 144 -29.07 8.17 -3.74
CA LYS A 144 -29.17 9.57 -3.30
C LYS A 144 -29.40 10.43 -4.54
N ARG A 145 -30.41 11.30 -4.51
CA ARG A 145 -30.52 12.35 -5.53
C ARG A 145 -29.49 13.44 -5.21
N PHE A 146 -28.36 13.47 -5.92
CA PHE A 146 -27.56 14.68 -5.99
C PHE A 146 -28.43 15.78 -6.59
N ASP A 147 -28.36 16.98 -6.03
CA ASP A 147 -29.01 18.17 -6.57
C ASP A 147 -28.72 18.27 -8.08
N ALA A 148 -29.62 18.91 -8.83
CA ALA A 148 -29.87 18.82 -10.28
C ALA A 148 -28.70 19.11 -11.26
N GLN A 149 -27.45 18.82 -10.94
CA GLN A 149 -26.29 19.19 -11.74
C GLN A 149 -25.11 18.23 -11.56
N ALA A 150 -25.29 16.94 -11.89
CA ALA A 150 -24.23 16.04 -12.35
C ALA A 150 -24.79 14.66 -12.74
N THR A 151 -25.69 14.57 -13.72
CA THR A 151 -25.91 13.29 -14.40
C THR A 151 -24.73 13.09 -15.36
N ARG A 152 -23.74 12.29 -14.95
CA ARG A 152 -22.90 11.60 -15.93
C ARG A 152 -23.84 10.69 -16.73
N ALA A 153 -23.74 10.71 -18.06
CA ALA A 153 -24.66 10.02 -18.97
C ALA A 153 -24.72 8.48 -18.76
N ASP A 154 -23.79 7.91 -17.99
CA ASP A 154 -23.63 6.47 -17.78
C ASP A 154 -24.15 5.96 -16.42
N GLU A 155 -24.65 6.80 -15.52
CA GLU A 155 -25.20 6.31 -14.24
C GLU A 155 -26.64 5.80 -14.40
N PRO A 156 -26.92 4.55 -13.96
CA PRO A 156 -28.26 3.99 -14.05
C PRO A 156 -29.25 4.86 -13.26
N GLY A 157 -30.33 5.27 -13.93
CA GLY A 157 -31.40 6.02 -13.28
C GLY A 157 -32.07 5.22 -12.16
N LEU A 158 -32.83 5.92 -11.30
CA LEU A 158 -33.58 5.34 -10.18
C LEU A 158 -34.37 4.08 -10.56
N ASP A 159 -34.96 4.05 -11.77
CA ASP A 159 -35.77 2.94 -12.24
C ASP A 159 -34.96 1.64 -12.43
N ALA A 160 -33.68 1.72 -12.79
CA ALA A 160 -32.80 0.55 -12.93
C ALA A 160 -32.45 -0.05 -11.57
N TYR A 161 -32.19 0.79 -10.57
CA TYR A 161 -32.02 0.35 -9.18
C TYR A 161 -33.29 -0.29 -8.63
N LEU A 162 -34.46 0.31 -8.90
CA LEU A 162 -35.75 -0.23 -8.50
C LEU A 162 -36.03 -1.59 -9.14
N GLN A 163 -35.66 -1.80 -10.42
CA GLN A 163 -35.82 -3.08 -11.11
C GLN A 163 -34.98 -4.20 -10.49
N GLN A 164 -33.76 -3.90 -10.06
CA GLN A 164 -32.84 -4.89 -9.48
C GLN A 164 -33.13 -5.19 -8.01
N ALA A 165 -33.88 -4.32 -7.31
CA ALA A 165 -34.19 -4.48 -5.89
C ALA A 165 -35.30 -5.51 -5.62
N ASP A 166 -35.09 -6.38 -4.63
CA ASP A 166 -36.09 -7.29 -4.04
C ASP A 166 -36.80 -6.66 -2.84
N LEU A 167 -36.19 -5.63 -2.24
CA LEU A 167 -36.76 -4.80 -1.17
C LEU A 167 -36.38 -3.36 -1.42
N VAL A 168 -37.35 -2.46 -1.32
CA VAL A 168 -37.11 -1.01 -1.32
C VAL A 168 -37.37 -0.46 0.08
N ILE A 169 -36.40 0.26 0.63
CA ILE A 169 -36.56 0.99 1.87
C ILE A 169 -36.48 2.49 1.59
N CYS A 170 -37.58 3.19 1.86
CA CYS A 170 -37.77 4.59 1.53
C CYS A 170 -37.81 5.43 2.82
N GLN A 171 -36.86 6.35 3.02
CA GLN A 171 -36.88 7.27 4.16
C GLN A 171 -37.79 8.48 3.85
N THR A 172 -38.88 8.68 4.62
CA THR A 172 -39.95 9.67 4.37
C THR A 172 -39.46 11.11 4.29
N GLY A 173 -38.33 11.44 4.92
CA GLY A 173 -37.81 12.81 5.01
C GLY A 173 -36.82 13.24 3.92
N CYS A 174 -36.56 12.40 2.90
CA CYS A 174 -35.41 12.58 2.00
C CYS A 174 -35.76 12.72 0.50
N LEU A 175 -37.02 12.50 0.13
CA LEU A 175 -37.48 12.49 -1.26
C LEU A 175 -38.12 13.82 -1.67
N SER A 176 -37.82 14.27 -2.89
CA SER A 176 -38.62 15.31 -3.53
C SER A 176 -40.06 14.80 -3.75
N HIS A 177 -41.05 15.71 -3.82
CA HIS A 177 -42.44 15.33 -4.06
C HIS A 177 -42.60 14.40 -5.28
N GLY A 178 -41.77 14.53 -6.32
CA GLY A 178 -41.82 13.66 -7.51
C GLY A 178 -41.22 12.26 -7.34
N ASP A 179 -40.16 12.10 -6.53
CA ASP A 179 -39.46 10.81 -6.40
C ASP A 179 -40.20 9.83 -5.50
N TYR A 180 -40.85 10.33 -4.45
CA TYR A 180 -41.69 9.52 -3.56
C TYR A 180 -42.83 8.84 -4.32
N TRP A 181 -43.58 9.61 -5.12
CA TRP A 181 -44.67 9.07 -5.91
C TRP A 181 -44.18 8.05 -6.94
N ARG A 182 -43.02 8.27 -7.56
CA ARG A 182 -42.41 7.32 -8.51
C ARG A 182 -42.05 6.00 -7.86
N VAL A 183 -41.41 6.02 -6.69
CA VAL A 183 -41.06 4.80 -5.94
C VAL A 183 -42.32 4.07 -5.48
N GLN A 184 -43.30 4.81 -4.93
CA GLN A 184 -44.55 4.24 -4.45
C GLN A 184 -45.37 3.62 -5.58
N ASP A 185 -45.52 4.30 -6.71
CA ASP A 185 -46.23 3.81 -7.90
C ASP A 185 -45.53 2.57 -8.48
N HIS A 186 -44.19 2.59 -8.59
CA HIS A 186 -43.41 1.44 -9.06
C HIS A 186 -43.64 0.22 -8.15
N CYS A 187 -43.47 0.36 -6.83
CA CYS A 187 -43.64 -0.74 -5.90
C CYS A 187 -45.07 -1.28 -5.91
N ARG A 188 -46.07 -0.39 -6.00
CA ARG A 188 -47.49 -0.77 -6.08
C ARG A 188 -47.81 -1.58 -7.34
N ARG A 189 -47.28 -1.18 -8.50
CA ARG A 189 -47.52 -1.89 -9.78
C ARG A 189 -46.76 -3.20 -9.89
N THR A 190 -45.55 -3.25 -9.35
CA THR A 190 -44.66 -4.42 -9.45
C THR A 190 -44.83 -5.41 -8.31
N GLY A 191 -45.58 -5.04 -7.26
CA GLY A 191 -45.76 -5.86 -6.06
C GLY A 191 -44.50 -5.98 -5.20
N LYS A 192 -43.50 -5.13 -5.42
CA LYS A 192 -42.23 -5.17 -4.66
C LYS A 192 -42.45 -4.73 -3.21
N PRO A 193 -41.91 -5.46 -2.22
CA PRO A 193 -41.94 -5.04 -0.82
C PRO A 193 -41.32 -3.65 -0.68
N CYS A 194 -42.10 -2.71 -0.14
CA CYS A 194 -41.67 -1.34 0.09
C CYS A 194 -41.94 -0.97 1.53
N ILE A 195 -40.87 -0.66 2.28
CA ILE A 195 -40.96 -0.21 3.66
C ILE A 195 -40.71 1.29 3.68
N LEU A 196 -41.71 2.03 4.13
CA LEU A 196 -41.61 3.46 4.35
C LEU A 196 -41.16 3.71 5.79
N LEU A 197 -40.05 4.41 5.95
CA LEU A 197 -39.40 4.70 7.23
C LEU A 197 -39.55 6.15 7.61
N ASP A 198 -40.25 6.43 8.70
CA ASP A 198 -40.30 7.75 9.30
C ASP A 198 -39.12 8.02 10.25
N ARG A 199 -38.85 9.29 10.53
CA ARG A 199 -37.77 9.74 11.43
C ARG A 199 -37.84 9.08 12.82
N SER A 200 -39.03 8.71 13.27
CA SER A 200 -39.34 8.08 14.56
C SER A 200 -39.32 6.56 14.58
N ASP A 201 -39.13 5.89 13.44
CA ASP A 201 -39.20 4.44 13.37
C ASP A 201 -37.92 3.74 13.89
N ALA A 202 -38.06 2.46 14.26
CA ALA A 202 -36.95 1.59 14.66
C ALA A 202 -35.76 1.72 13.67
N PRO A 203 -34.51 1.57 14.13
CA PRO A 203 -33.34 1.77 13.28
C PRO A 203 -33.44 0.91 12.01
N LEU A 204 -33.10 1.50 10.86
CA LEU A 204 -33.18 0.90 9.53
C LEU A 204 -32.67 -0.56 9.49
N ALA A 205 -31.59 -0.85 10.23
CA ALA A 205 -31.05 -2.19 10.44
C ALA A 205 -32.06 -3.21 11.02
N ALA A 206 -32.86 -2.84 12.02
CA ALA A 206 -33.84 -3.73 12.66
C ALA A 206 -35.02 -4.07 11.73
N GLN A 207 -35.36 -3.19 10.80
CA GLN A 207 -36.38 -3.47 9.79
C GLN A 207 -35.85 -4.40 8.71
N THR A 208 -34.58 -4.21 8.30
CA THR A 208 -33.91 -5.13 7.39
C THR A 208 -33.81 -6.53 7.98
N ILE A 209 -33.45 -6.68 9.27
CA ILE A 209 -33.46 -7.98 9.97
C ILE A 209 -34.84 -8.63 9.88
N ARG A 210 -35.91 -7.89 10.23
CA ARG A 210 -37.29 -8.42 10.18
C ARG A 210 -37.71 -8.86 8.77
N PHE A 211 -37.30 -8.15 7.73
CA PHE A 211 -37.57 -8.57 6.34
C PHE A 211 -36.90 -9.92 6.03
N TYR A 212 -35.64 -10.10 6.40
CA TYR A 212 -34.93 -11.37 6.21
C TYR A 212 -35.52 -12.50 7.08
N GLU A 213 -35.97 -12.22 8.31
CA GLU A 213 -36.67 -13.20 9.16
C GLU A 213 -38.01 -13.67 8.57
N GLN A 214 -38.79 -12.74 8.00
CA GLN A 214 -40.07 -13.05 7.37
C GLN A 214 -39.90 -13.81 6.06
N ALA A 215 -38.84 -13.50 5.31
CA ALA A 215 -38.52 -14.15 4.05
C ALA A 215 -37.89 -15.55 4.21
N ALA A 216 -37.34 -15.87 5.38
CA ALA A 216 -36.74 -17.16 5.70
C ALA A 216 -37.76 -18.21 6.22
N ARG A 217 -39.00 -17.80 6.48
CA ARG A 217 -40.13 -18.68 6.84
C ARG A 217 -40.87 -19.14 5.61
#